data_AF-T1EID1-F1
#
_entry.id   AF-T1EID1-F1
#
_cell.length_a   1.000
_cell.length_b   1.000
_cell.length_c   1.000
_cell.angle_alpha   90.00
_cell.angle_beta   90.00
_cell.angle_gamma   90.00
#
_symmetry.space_group_name_H-M   'P 1'
#
loop_
_entity.id
_entity.type
_entity.pdbx_description
1 polymer ?
#
loop_
_entity_poly.entity_id
_entity_poly.type
_entity_poly.pdbx_seq_one_letter_code
_entity_poly.pdbx_strand_id
1 'polypeptide(L)' 'ERTRGHQKKLLYRSFPPRCQKIFFNNEVVADWNRLPQSLIDSPNMCVFKSRLDL' A
#
# COMPACT_ATOMS: atom_id res chain seq x y z
N GLU A 1 15.59 9.16 -7.98
CA GLU A 1 14.48 8.32 -7.49
C GLU A 1 15.03 7.26 -6.52
N ARG A 2 14.68 7.29 -5.22
CA ARG A 2 15.16 6.27 -4.26
C ARG A 2 14.43 4.95 -4.53
N THR A 3 15.07 4.03 -5.24
CA THR A 3 14.49 2.76 -5.73
C THR A 3 14.40 1.63 -4.70
N ARG A 4 14.73 1.87 -3.42
CA ARG A 4 14.66 0.87 -2.33
C ARG A 4 13.23 0.61 -1.80
N GLY A 5 12.23 1.29 -2.34
CA GLY A 5 10.84 1.25 -1.89
C GLY A 5 10.55 2.24 -0.75
N HIS A 6 9.27 2.55 -0.56
CA HIS A 6 8.79 3.47 0.46
C HIS A 6 8.82 2.85 1.87
N GLN A 7 8.82 3.70 2.90
CA GLN A 7 8.86 3.23 4.30
C GLN A 7 7.50 2.73 4.83
N LYS A 8 6.40 3.11 4.18
CA LYS A 8 5.02 2.76 4.61
C LYS A 8 4.56 1.39 4.11
N LYS A 9 5.37 0.33 4.20
CA LYS A 9 4.97 -1.00 3.68
C LYS A 9 3.95 -1.69 4.59
N LEU A 10 3.00 -2.38 3.97
CA LEU A 10 2.06 -3.27 4.66
C LEU A 10 2.64 -4.67 4.77
N LEU A 11 2.37 -5.35 5.88
CA LEU A 11 2.80 -6.73 6.08
C LEU A 11 1.79 -7.69 5.46
N TYR A 12 2.29 -8.76 4.84
CA TYR A 12 1.43 -9.85 4.41
C TYR A 12 0.76 -10.51 5.61
N ARG A 13 -0.46 -10.99 5.39
CA ARG A 13 -1.15 -11.82 6.36
C ARG A 13 -0.36 -13.11 6.57
N SER A 14 0.04 -13.37 7.82
CA SER A 14 0.70 -14.61 8.22
C SER A 14 -0.15 -15.50 9.16
N PHE A 15 -1.39 -15.12 9.47
CA PHE A 15 -2.27 -15.86 10.40
C PHE A 15 -3.46 -16.51 9.68
N PRO A 16 -4.03 -17.59 10.24
CA PRO A 16 -5.12 -18.34 9.62
C PRO A 16 -6.33 -17.47 9.26
N PRO A 17 -7.07 -17.80 8.17
CA PRO A 17 -8.32 -17.15 7.74
C PRO A 17 -9.31 -16.86 8.88
N ARG A 18 -9.35 -17.76 9.87
CA ARG A 18 -10.30 -17.79 10.98
C ARG A 18 -10.08 -16.74 12.07
N CYS A 19 -8.96 -16.02 12.08
CA CYS A 19 -8.82 -14.89 13.00
C CYS A 19 -9.73 -13.74 12.53
N GLN A 20 -10.81 -13.47 13.26
CA GLN A 20 -11.71 -12.34 13.04
C GLN A 20 -11.02 -11.01 13.34
N LYS A 21 -10.12 -10.55 12.48
CA LYS A 21 -9.80 -9.12 12.42
C LYS A 21 -9.96 -8.62 10.99
N ILE A 22 -10.18 -7.32 10.87
CA ILE A 22 -10.33 -6.64 9.59
C ILE A 22 -8.92 -6.45 9.01
N PHE A 23 -8.67 -7.06 7.85
CA PHE A 23 -7.40 -6.96 7.15
C PHE A 23 -7.65 -6.72 5.67
N PHE A 24 -6.66 -6.14 5.00
CA PHE A 24 -6.62 -6.09 3.55
C PHE A 24 -6.25 -7.47 2.98
N ASN A 25 -6.76 -7.77 1.79
CA ASN A 25 -6.35 -8.95 1.04
C ASN A 25 -4.86 -8.87 0.71
N ASN A 26 -4.20 -10.03 0.62
CA ASN A 26 -2.76 -10.09 0.30
C ASN A 26 -2.44 -9.44 -1.06
N GLU A 27 -3.38 -9.45 -2.00
CA GLU A 27 -3.25 -8.75 -3.29
C GLU A 27 -3.17 -7.24 -3.10
N VAL A 28 -4.09 -6.67 -2.30
CA VAL A 28 -4.08 -5.24 -1.95
C VAL A 28 -2.79 -4.85 -1.22
N VAL A 29 -2.27 -5.73 -0.36
CA VAL A 29 -0.98 -5.53 0.31
C VAL A 29 0.19 -5.54 -0.68
N ALA A 30 0.15 -6.44 -1.67
CA ALA A 30 1.17 -6.52 -2.72
C ALA A 30 1.18 -5.26 -3.59
N ASP A 31 0.00 -4.80 -4.02
CA ASP A 31 -0.16 -3.61 -4.84
C ASP A 31 0.31 -2.36 -4.09
N TRP A 32 -0.08 -2.22 -2.83
CA TRP A 32 0.37 -1.12 -1.97
C TRP A 32 1.90 -1.07 -1.86
N ASN A 33 2.55 -2.22 -1.62
CA ASN A 33 4.01 -2.30 -1.46
C ASN A 33 4.80 -2.03 -2.74
N ARG A 34 4.13 -2.03 -3.90
CA ARG A 34 4.71 -1.71 -5.21
C ARG A 34 4.60 -0.25 -5.56
N LEU A 35 3.77 0.53 -4.86
CA LEU A 35 3.59 1.94 -5.16
C LEU A 35 4.89 2.73 -4.95
N PRO A 36 5.19 3.72 -5.83
CA PRO A 36 6.37 4.53 -5.68
C PRO A 36 6.25 5.48 -4.48
N GLN A 37 7.39 5.79 -3.87
CA GLN A 37 7.42 6.66 -2.69
C GLN A 37 6.86 8.06 -2.98
N SER A 38 7.11 8.61 -4.18
CA SER A 38 6.59 9.91 -4.61
C SER A 38 5.06 9.98 -4.64
N LEU A 39 4.40 8.84 -4.90
CA LEU A 39 2.96 8.73 -4.87
C LEU A 39 2.45 8.67 -3.42
N ILE A 40 3.11 7.87 -2.57
CA ILE A 40 2.73 7.70 -1.16
C ILE A 40 2.98 8.95 -0.29
N ASP A 41 4.01 9.74 -0.62
CA ASP A 41 4.35 10.98 0.07
C ASP A 41 3.60 12.20 -0.51
N SER A 42 2.51 11.95 -1.27
CA SER A 42 1.66 13.04 -1.78
C SER A 42 1.06 13.87 -0.62
N PRO A 43 1.02 15.20 -0.75
CA PRO A 43 0.64 16.10 0.34
C PRO A 43 -0.86 16.08 0.67
N ASN A 44 -1.70 15.59 -0.24
CA ASN A 44 -3.14 15.50 -0.02
C ASN A 44 -3.75 14.24 -0.68
N MET A 45 -4.89 13.80 -0.16
CA MET A 45 -5.57 12.58 -0.61
C MET A 45 -6.17 12.71 -2.02
N CYS A 46 -6.53 13.92 -2.45
CA CYS A 46 -7.10 14.14 -3.78
C CYS A 46 -6.04 13.89 -4.87
N VAL A 47 -4.85 14.44 -4.69
CA VAL A 47 -3.67 14.26 -5.55
C VAL A 47 -3.21 12.81 -5.54
N PHE A 48 -3.28 12.14 -4.38
CA PHE A 48 -3.00 10.70 -4.31
C PHE A 48 -3.95 9.89 -5.19
N LYS A 49 -5.27 10.12 -5.07
CA LYS A 49 -6.29 9.43 -5.89
C LYS A 49 -6.10 9.70 -7.37
N SER A 50 -5.97 10.98 -7.76
CA SER A 50 -5.75 11.35 -9.16
C SER A 50 -4.50 10.72 -9.79
N ARG A 51 -3.48 10.34 -9.00
CA ARG A 51 -2.28 9.65 -9.49
C ARG A 51 -2.43 8.13 -9.58
N LEU A 52 -3.37 7.55 -8.84
CA LEU A 52 -3.71 6.13 -8.90
C LEU A 52 -4.73 5.80 -9.99
N ASP A 53 -5.63 6.75 -10.29
CA ASP A 53 -6.68 6.61 -11.30
C ASP A 53 -6.19 6.86 -12.74
N LEU A 54 -4.88 7.12 -12.94
CA LEU A 54 -4.24 7.39 -14.24
C LEU A 54 -3.75 6.12 -14.95
#